data_AF-A0A2V8KUH6-F1
#
_entry.id   AF-A0A2V8KUH6-F1
#
_cell.length_a   1.000
_cell.length_b   1.000
_cell.length_c   1.000
_cell.angle_alpha   90.00
_cell.angle_beta   90.00
_cell.angle_gamma   90.00
#
_symmetry.space_group_name_H-M   'P 1'
#
loop_
_entity.id
_entity.type
_entity.pdbx_description
1 polymer ?
#
loop_
_entity_poly.entity_id
_entity_poly.type
_entity_poly.pdbx_seq_one_letter_code
_entity_poly.pdbx_strand_id
1 'polypeptide(L)'
;MLDFFHFWSGMSKFEDLDMIRPGELAHADFQDILDTPRELIDNNGRVIPGDGNAPVVAILKKLAEKEYRGALSVELFLMELVEGDPFDVASRIKQKCERVMRQANVL
;
A
#
# COMPACT_ATOMS: atom_id res chain seq x y z
N MET A 1 -10.66 8.09 -1.50
CA MET A 1 -9.37 7.65 -0.92
C MET A 1 -9.40 6.14 -0.86
N LEU A 2 -8.32 5.47 -1.24
CA LEU A 2 -8.15 4.03 -1.09
C LEU A 2 -6.93 3.80 -0.21
N ASP A 3 -7.11 3.09 0.89
CA ASP A 3 -6.02 2.67 1.77
C ASP A 3 -5.84 1.16 1.61
N PHE A 4 -4.61 0.73 1.29
CA PHE A 4 -4.33 -0.67 0.98
C PHE A 4 -4.55 -1.57 2.19
N PHE A 5 -4.17 -1.10 3.39
CA PHE A 5 -4.42 -1.81 4.63
C PHE A 5 -5.91 -2.02 4.84
N HIS A 6 -6.72 -0.96 4.83
CA HIS A 6 -8.16 -1.07 5.07
C HIS A 6 -8.87 -1.90 3.99
N PHE A 7 -8.45 -1.75 2.73
CA PHE A 7 -8.97 -2.52 1.61
C PHE A 7 -8.72 -4.02 1.79
N TRP A 8 -7.48 -4.43 2.07
CA TRP A 8 -7.12 -5.84 2.07
C TRP A 8 -7.38 -6.57 3.39
N SER A 9 -7.26 -5.88 4.52
CA SER A 9 -7.62 -6.42 5.85
C SER A 9 -9.13 -6.49 6.07
N GLY A 10 -9.89 -5.63 5.40
CA GLY A 10 -11.34 -5.58 5.50
C GLY A 10 -12.05 -6.69 4.71
N MET A 11 -13.36 -6.47 4.53
CA MET A 11 -14.23 -7.38 3.77
C MET A 11 -14.17 -7.13 2.25
N SER A 12 -13.34 -6.20 1.78
CA SER A 12 -13.23 -5.94 0.35
C SER A 12 -12.59 -7.11 -0.39
N LYS A 13 -13.02 -7.27 -1.64
CA LYS A 13 -12.47 -8.21 -2.60
C LYS A 13 -11.67 -7.45 -3.65
N PHE A 14 -10.76 -8.14 -4.32
CA PHE A 14 -9.95 -7.50 -5.37
C PHE A 14 -10.82 -6.90 -6.48
N GLU A 15 -11.93 -7.57 -6.81
CA GLU A 15 -12.92 -7.15 -7.80
C GLU A 15 -13.66 -5.87 -7.41
N ASP A 16 -13.68 -5.48 -6.13
CA ASP A 16 -14.32 -4.22 -5.72
C ASP A 16 -13.59 -3.01 -6.31
N LEU A 17 -12.31 -3.15 -6.66
CA LEU A 17 -11.56 -2.13 -7.39
C LEU A 17 -12.12 -1.90 -8.81
N ASP A 18 -12.85 -2.85 -9.38
CA ASP A 18 -13.48 -2.67 -10.70
C ASP A 18 -14.61 -1.63 -10.68
N MET A 19 -15.20 -1.38 -9.50
CA MET A 19 -16.24 -0.36 -9.32
C MET A 19 -15.69 1.07 -9.36
N ILE A 20 -14.37 1.25 -9.18
CA ILE A 20 -13.73 2.57 -9.25
C ILE A 20 -13.79 3.05 -10.71
N ARG A 21 -14.35 4.25 -10.90
CA ARG A 21 -14.38 4.91 -12.21
C ARG A 21 -13.01 5.57 -12.51
N PRO A 22 -12.60 5.63 -13.78
CA PRO A 22 -11.38 6.37 -14.15
C PRO A 22 -11.39 7.79 -13.59
N GLY A 23 -10.30 8.20 -12.93
CA GLY A 23 -10.16 9.54 -12.33
C GLY A 23 -10.94 9.78 -11.03
N GLU A 24 -11.70 8.82 -10.51
CA GLU A 24 -12.45 8.95 -9.26
C GLU A 24 -11.56 8.91 -8.02
N LEU A 25 -10.42 8.22 -8.11
CA LEU A 25 -9.50 8.06 -7.00
C LEU A 25 -8.59 9.29 -6.87
N ALA A 26 -8.79 10.07 -5.80
CA ALA A 26 -7.97 11.26 -5.51
C ALA A 26 -6.68 10.96 -4.73
N HIS A 27 -6.70 9.96 -3.83
CA HIS A 27 -5.62 9.67 -2.88
C HIS A 27 -5.52 8.17 -2.63
N ALA A 28 -4.29 7.66 -2.56
CA ALA A 28 -4.00 6.27 -2.29
C ALA A 28 -2.94 6.15 -1.19
N ASP A 29 -3.30 5.49 -0.09
CA ASP A 29 -2.33 5.08 0.92
C ASP A 29 -1.74 3.71 0.57
N PHE A 30 -0.42 3.61 0.69
CA PHE A 30 0.41 2.55 0.14
C PHE A 30 1.19 1.86 1.27
N GLN A 31 0.58 0.82 1.80
CA GLN A 31 1.15 -0.09 2.79
C GLN A 31 1.19 -1.50 2.23
N ASP A 32 2.14 -2.29 2.73
CA ASP A 32 1.97 -3.74 2.73
C ASP A 32 1.41 -4.20 4.08
N ILE A 33 1.08 -5.47 4.12
CA ILE A 33 0.31 -6.05 5.20
C ILE A 33 0.99 -7.34 5.62
N LEU A 34 1.31 -7.43 6.91
CA LEU A 34 1.91 -8.62 7.49
C LEU A 34 1.04 -9.85 7.20
N ASP A 35 1.67 -11.01 6.99
CA ASP A 35 0.98 -12.28 6.76
C ASP A 35 0.34 -12.80 8.05
N THR A 36 -0.76 -12.17 8.44
CA THR A 36 -1.54 -12.43 9.64
C THR A 36 -2.97 -12.76 9.23
N PRO A 37 -3.66 -13.71 9.88
CA PRO A 37 -5.09 -13.92 9.66
C PRO A 37 -5.84 -12.60 9.75
N ARG A 38 -6.77 -12.36 8.81
CA ARG A 38 -7.48 -11.07 8.71
C ARG A 38 -8.21 -10.72 10.01
N GLU A 39 -8.68 -11.72 10.73
CA GLU A 39 -9.40 -11.58 12.00
C GLU A 39 -8.49 -11.09 13.15
N LEU A 40 -7.18 -11.22 13.00
CA LEU A 40 -6.17 -10.89 14.02
C LEU A 40 -5.34 -9.66 13.66
N ILE A 41 -5.59 -9.06 12.49
CA ILE A 41 -4.77 -7.95 12.02
C ILE A 41 -5.17 -6.64 12.68
N ASP A 42 -4.16 -5.90 13.15
CA ASP A 42 -4.30 -4.57 13.72
C ASP A 42 -3.37 -3.58 13.00
N ASN A 43 -3.27 -2.35 13.51
CA ASN A 43 -2.41 -1.33 12.91
C ASN A 43 -0.92 -1.67 12.93
N ASN A 44 -0.46 -2.61 13.77
CA ASN A 44 0.92 -3.09 13.75
C ASN A 44 1.17 -4.03 12.56
N GLY A 45 0.11 -4.49 11.89
CA GLY A 45 0.20 -5.23 10.64
C GLY A 45 0.55 -4.36 9.42
N ARG A 46 0.60 -3.02 9.54
CA ARG A 46 1.03 -2.11 8.46
C ARG A 46 2.55 -2.11 8.35
N VAL A 47 3.07 -2.75 7.31
CA VAL A 47 4.51 -2.84 7.05
C VAL A 47 4.89 -2.12 5.75
N ILE A 48 6.18 -1.88 5.54
CA ILE A 48 6.66 -1.15 4.36
C ILE A 48 6.26 -1.93 3.09
N PRO A 49 5.75 -1.26 2.04
CA PRO A 49 5.48 -1.89 0.75
C PRO A 49 6.60 -2.82 0.26
N GLY A 50 6.28 -4.10 0.09
CA GLY A 50 7.21 -5.17 -0.30
C GLY A 50 7.74 -6.03 0.85
N ASP A 51 7.42 -5.71 2.11
CA ASP A 51 7.76 -6.53 3.29
C ASP A 51 6.58 -7.40 3.78
N GLY A 52 5.41 -7.27 3.16
CA GLY A 52 4.20 -8.01 3.54
C GLY A 52 3.80 -9.09 2.53
N ASN A 53 2.56 -9.55 2.65
CA ASN A 53 1.98 -10.60 1.81
C ASN A 53 0.71 -10.12 1.06
N ALA A 54 0.37 -8.83 1.11
CA ALA A 54 -0.74 -8.32 0.32
C ALA A 54 -0.36 -8.27 -1.17
N PRO A 55 -1.33 -8.37 -2.11
CA PRO A 55 -1.07 -8.33 -3.53
C PRO A 55 -0.88 -6.88 -4.02
N VAL A 56 -0.01 -6.12 -3.37
CA VAL A 56 0.19 -4.67 -3.59
C VAL A 56 0.56 -4.34 -5.04
N VAL A 57 1.32 -5.22 -5.71
CA VAL A 57 1.66 -5.09 -7.15
C VAL A 57 0.41 -5.18 -8.02
N ALA A 58 -0.50 -6.11 -7.72
CA ALA A 58 -1.74 -6.28 -8.47
C ALA A 58 -2.69 -5.10 -8.23
N ILE A 59 -2.76 -4.62 -6.98
CA ILE A 59 -3.55 -3.43 -6.64
C ILE A 59 -3.02 -2.22 -7.42
N LEU A 60 -1.70 -1.97 -7.43
CA LEU A 60 -1.11 -0.86 -8.20
C LEU A 60 -1.41 -0.95 -9.70
N LYS A 61 -1.32 -2.14 -10.30
CA LYS A 61 -1.67 -2.35 -11.72
C LYS A 61 -3.14 -2.01 -11.97
N LYS A 62 -4.05 -2.47 -11.09
CA LYS A 62 -5.48 -2.15 -11.19
C LYS A 62 -5.71 -0.64 -11.05
N LEU A 63 -5.03 0.05 -10.13
CA LEU A 63 -5.15 1.51 -10.02
C LEU A 63 -4.63 2.24 -11.26
N ALA A 64 -3.56 1.75 -11.87
CA ALA A 64 -3.05 2.31 -13.13
C ALA A 64 -4.05 2.13 -14.28
N GLU A 65 -4.74 0.98 -14.36
CA GLU A 65 -5.87 0.73 -15.27
C GLU A 65 -7.04 1.67 -15.01
N LYS A 66 -7.29 2.06 -13.75
CA LYS A 66 -8.26 3.08 -13.35
C LYS A 66 -7.76 4.53 -13.53
N GLU A 67 -6.69 4.71 -14.29
CA GLU A 67 -6.09 6.02 -14.60
C GLU A 67 -5.63 6.80 -13.37
N TYR A 68 -5.36 6.12 -12.25
CA TYR A 68 -4.72 6.78 -11.12
C TYR A 68 -3.28 7.18 -11.49
N ARG A 69 -2.97 8.47 -11.31
CA ARG A 69 -1.65 9.07 -11.56
C ARG A 69 -1.17 9.91 -10.38
N GLY A 70 -1.87 9.82 -9.24
CA GLY A 70 -1.54 10.56 -8.02
C GLY A 70 -0.36 9.95 -7.27
N ALA A 71 0.07 10.64 -6.22
CA ALA A 71 1.12 10.16 -5.34
C ALA A 71 0.66 8.95 -4.52
N LEU A 72 1.57 7.99 -4.30
CA LEU A 72 1.37 6.91 -3.34
C LEU A 72 1.89 7.38 -1.97
N SER A 73 0.98 7.51 -1.01
CA SER A 73 1.28 7.99 0.34
C SER A 73 1.60 6.83 1.27
N VAL A 74 2.78 6.78 1.87
CA VAL A 74 3.11 5.72 2.84
C VAL A 74 2.67 6.16 4.23
N GLU A 75 1.80 5.37 4.87
CA GLU A 75 1.34 5.59 6.25
C GLU A 75 1.55 4.31 7.07
N LEU A 76 2.43 4.36 8.07
CA LEU A 76 2.86 3.22 8.90
C LEU A 76 2.84 3.60 10.38
N PHE A 77 2.69 2.61 11.26
CA PHE A 77 2.58 2.82 12.73
C PHE A 77 3.60 2.01 13.54
N LEU A 78 4.63 1.45 12.89
CA LEU A 78 5.62 0.61 13.56
C LEU A 78 6.53 1.44 14.47
N MET A 79 6.63 1.07 15.75
CA MET A 79 7.47 1.78 16.72
C MET A 79 8.94 1.84 16.31
N GLU A 80 9.48 0.80 15.66
CA GLU A 80 10.85 0.82 15.13
C GLU A 80 11.09 1.93 14.08
N LEU A 81 10.05 2.36 13.37
CA LEU A 81 10.13 3.46 12.41
C LEU A 81 10.01 4.81 13.11
N VAL A 82 9.16 4.88 14.14
CA VAL A 82 8.96 6.08 14.95
C VAL A 82 10.23 6.45 15.72
N GLU A 83 10.95 5.45 16.22
CA GLU A 83 12.19 5.63 16.97
C GLU A 83 13.43 5.79 16.09
N GLY A 84 13.30 5.55 14.78
CA GLY A 84 14.39 5.65 13.81
C GLY A 84 14.72 7.08 13.40
N ASP A 85 15.90 7.28 12.80
CA ASP A 85 16.24 8.55 12.18
C ASP A 85 15.30 8.84 10.98
N PRO A 86 14.67 10.02 10.91
CA PRO A 86 13.68 10.31 9.86
C PRO A 86 14.22 10.20 8.43
N PHE A 87 15.47 10.59 8.19
CA PHE A 87 16.07 10.53 6.86
C PHE A 87 16.36 9.09 6.44
N ASP A 88 16.92 8.29 7.35
CA ASP A 88 17.20 6.88 7.10
C ASP A 88 15.91 6.07 6.91
N VAL A 89 14.89 6.34 7.74
CA VAL A 89 13.56 5.73 7.64
C VAL A 89 12.92 6.04 6.29
N ALA A 90 12.86 7.32 5.90
CA ALA A 90 12.29 7.74 4.63
C ALA A 90 13.06 7.16 3.42
N SER A 91 14.40 7.15 3.49
CA SER A 91 15.26 6.59 2.44
C SER A 91 15.02 5.09 2.26
N ARG A 92 14.94 4.34 3.36
CA ARG A 92 14.65 2.91 3.36
C ARG A 92 13.27 2.60 2.77
N ILE A 93 12.25 3.35 3.18
CA ILE A 93 10.87 3.21 2.69
C ILE A 93 10.84 3.46 1.18
N LYS A 94 11.39 4.59 0.73
CA LYS A 94 11.43 4.97 -0.70
C LYS A 94 12.05 3.86 -1.57
N GLN A 95 13.19 3.32 -1.16
CA GLN A 95 13.87 2.25 -1.91
C GLN A 95 13.04 0.96 -2.01
N LYS A 96 12.25 0.63 -0.99
CA LYS A 96 11.34 -0.53 -1.04
C LYS A 96 10.12 -0.24 -1.91
N CYS A 97 9.47 0.90 -1.72
CA CYS A 97 8.34 1.34 -2.53
C CYS A 97 8.67 1.37 -4.03
N GLU A 98 9.81 1.94 -4.41
CA GLU A 98 10.21 2.00 -5.83
C GLU A 98 10.42 0.60 -6.44
N ARG A 99 10.87 -0.40 -5.67
CA ARG A 99 10.99 -1.77 -6.17
C ARG A 99 9.61 -2.35 -6.52
N VAL A 100 8.64 -2.17 -5.63
CA VAL A 100 7.25 -2.59 -5.87
C VAL A 100 6.65 -1.84 -7.06
N MET A 101 6.85 -0.52 -7.15
CA MET A 101 6.36 0.30 -8.27
C MET A 101 6.97 -0.12 -9.61
N ARG A 102 8.28 -0.45 -9.67
CA ARG A 102 8.91 -0.98 -10.88
C ARG A 102 8.30 -2.33 -11.29
N GLN A 103 8.04 -3.22 -10.33
CA GLN A 103 7.39 -4.51 -10.61
C GLN A 103 5.95 -4.33 -11.12
N ALA A 104 5.25 -3.29 -10.66
CA ALA A 104 3.94 -2.91 -11.14
C ALA A 104 3.96 -2.12 -12.46
N ASN A 105 5.13 -1.66 -12.92
CA ASN A 105 5.32 -0.78 -14.08
C ASN A 105 4.55 0.55 -13.95
N VAL A 106 4.65 1.19 -12.77
CA VAL A 106 3.98 2.46 -12.43
C VAL A 106 4.95 3.53 -11.92
N LEU A 107 6.25 3.36 -12.17
CA LEU A 107 7.29 4.34 -11.85
C LEU A 107 7.55 5.27 -13.04
#